data_AF-A0A3N5GJB2-F1
#
_entry.id   AF-A0A3N5GJB2-F1
#
_cell.length_a   1.000
_cell.length_b   1.000
_cell.length_c   1.000
_cell.angle_alpha   90.00
_cell.angle_beta   90.00
_cell.angle_gamma   90.00
#
_symmetry.space_group_name_H-M   'P 1'
#
loop_
_entity.id
_entity.type
_entity.pdbx_description
1 polymer ?
#
loop_
_entity_poly.entity_id
_entity_poly.type
_entity_poly.pdbx_seq_one_letter_code
_entity_poly.pdbx_strand_id
1 'polypeptide(L)'
;MVAIGKTKSGNETLEELILHCLVYLPDDKFSNAADFLKAIDGLFGLSIPEHEIQFSLEKLSGSGVITKLPSEIFVLPESVRNSVQTKIDEAYNLENKVRNEWEKDIQENFPNIEFNQTWKALRLYLAKAFQRHGIQTA
;
A
#
# COMPACT_ATOMS: atom_id res chain seq x y z
N MET A 1 -4.85 6.05 3.89
CA MET A 1 -4.18 4.76 4.14
C MET A 1 -4.77 3.80 3.13
N VAL A 2 -4.02 3.41 2.09
CA VAL A 2 -4.53 2.47 1.10
C VAL A 2 -4.82 1.16 1.84
N ALA A 3 -6.10 0.82 1.94
CA ALA A 3 -6.53 -0.43 2.53
C ALA A 3 -6.02 -1.57 1.65
N ILE A 4 -5.11 -2.38 2.19
CA ILE A 4 -4.72 -3.69 1.63
C ILE A 4 -5.93 -4.60 1.85
N GLY A 5 -6.92 -4.46 0.97
CA GLY A 5 -8.19 -5.16 1.04
C GLY A 5 -8.09 -6.48 0.29
N LYS A 6 -7.94 -7.58 1.05
CA LYS A 6 -7.94 -8.99 0.60
C LYS A 6 -6.66 -9.49 -0.09
N THR A 7 -5.55 -9.53 0.63
CA THR A 7 -4.41 -10.38 0.26
C THR A 7 -4.46 -11.70 1.04
N LYS A 8 -4.40 -12.82 0.32
CA LYS A 8 -4.51 -14.19 0.86
C LYS A 8 -3.17 -14.72 1.41
N SER A 9 -2.07 -13.98 1.28
CA SER A 9 -0.77 -14.32 1.87
C SER A 9 0.15 -13.10 2.02
N GLY A 10 1.15 -13.16 2.91
CA GLY A 10 2.15 -12.10 3.10
C GLY A 10 2.89 -11.72 1.82
N ASN A 11 3.12 -12.69 0.92
CA ASN A 11 3.75 -12.46 -0.39
C ASN A 11 2.88 -11.62 -1.33
N GLU A 12 1.56 -11.84 -1.36
CA GLU A 12 0.64 -11.02 -2.17
C GLU A 12 0.60 -9.57 -1.66
N THR A 13 0.75 -9.37 -0.35
CA THR A 13 0.82 -8.04 0.26
C THR A 13 2.08 -7.29 -0.16
N LEU A 14 3.22 -7.98 -0.19
CA LEU A 14 4.47 -7.39 -0.64
C LEU A 14 4.43 -7.03 -2.12
N GLU A 15 3.84 -7.90 -2.95
CA GLU A 15 3.64 -7.62 -4.37
C GLU A 15 2.81 -6.34 -4.58
N GLU A 16 1.71 -6.16 -3.83
CA GLU A 16 0.91 -4.94 -3.90
C GLU A 16 1.69 -3.68 -3.47
N LEU A 17 2.52 -3.77 -2.42
CA LEU A 17 3.38 -2.67 -1.98
C LEU A 17 4.38 -2.25 -3.07
N ILE A 18 4.98 -3.22 -3.75
CA ILE A 18 5.90 -2.98 -4.88
C ILE A 18 5.16 -2.26 -6.02
N LEU A 19 3.96 -2.72 -6.37
CA LEU A 19 3.16 -2.09 -7.42
C LEU A 19 2.77 -0.65 -7.04
N HIS A 20 2.40 -0.42 -5.78
CA HIS A 20 2.09 0.92 -5.28
C HIS A 20 3.28 1.87 -5.38
N CYS A 21 4.52 1.41 -5.12
CA CYS A 21 5.72 2.25 -5.27
C CYS A 21 5.84 2.78 -6.70
N LEU A 22 5.66 1.92 -7.70
CA LEU A 22 5.75 2.28 -9.13
C LEU A 22 4.62 3.21 -9.60
N VAL A 23 3.49 3.24 -8.87
CA VAL A 23 2.37 4.14 -9.14
C VAL A 23 2.55 5.49 -8.44
N TYR A 24 2.91 5.48 -7.16
CA TYR A 24 3.08 6.71 -6.37
C TYR A 24 4.32 7.52 -6.71
N LEU A 25 5.37 6.86 -7.18
CA LEU A 25 6.67 7.47 -7.48
C LEU A 25 7.02 7.21 -8.96
N PRO A 26 6.24 7.77 -9.91
CA PRO A 26 6.42 7.48 -11.34
C PRO A 26 7.74 8.01 -11.91
N ASP A 27 8.33 9.02 -11.27
CA ASP A 27 9.59 9.65 -11.69
C ASP A 27 10.83 8.99 -11.03
N ASP A 28 10.62 8.14 -10.02
CA ASP A 28 11.70 7.45 -9.33
C ASP A 28 12.19 6.25 -10.14
N LYS A 29 13.50 6.00 -10.05
CA LYS A 29 14.15 4.89 -10.75
C LYS A 29 14.28 3.70 -9.82
N PHE A 30 13.46 2.69 -10.07
CA PHE A 30 13.53 1.41 -9.38
C PHE A 30 14.33 0.41 -10.22
N SER A 31 15.55 0.11 -9.82
CA SER A 31 16.44 -0.79 -10.55
C SER A 31 16.74 -2.09 -9.82
N ASN A 32 16.61 -2.10 -8.50
CA ASN A 32 16.90 -3.25 -7.65
C ASN A 32 16.01 -3.27 -6.39
N ALA A 33 16.09 -4.37 -5.62
CA ALA A 33 15.32 -4.56 -4.39
C ALA A 33 15.57 -3.45 -3.33
N ALA A 34 16.78 -2.90 -3.24
CA ALA A 34 17.10 -1.84 -2.28
C ALA A 34 16.38 -0.52 -2.58
N ASP A 35 16.10 -0.22 -3.85
CA ASP A 35 15.31 0.96 -4.22
C ASP A 35 13.87 0.84 -3.71
N PHE A 36 13.27 -0.34 -3.88
CA PHE A 36 11.94 -0.65 -3.33
C PHE A 36 11.94 -0.66 -1.81
N LEU A 37 12.98 -1.18 -1.16
CA LEU A 37 13.09 -1.18 0.29
C LEU A 37 13.01 0.24 0.85
N LYS A 38 13.77 1.18 0.27
CA LYS A 38 13.75 2.59 0.67
C LYS A 38 12.39 3.23 0.45
N ALA A 39 11.74 2.97 -0.69
CA ALA A 39 10.42 3.51 -0.98
C ALA A 39 9.35 2.93 -0.04
N ILE A 40 9.39 1.63 0.25
CA ILE A 40 8.43 0.98 1.14
C ILE A 40 8.58 1.50 2.58
N ASP A 41 9.80 1.66 3.07
CA ASP A 41 10.05 2.27 4.38
C ASP A 41 9.55 3.74 4.40
N GLY A 42 9.89 4.53 3.38
CA GLY A 42 9.47 5.93 3.30
C GLY A 42 7.97 6.15 3.18
N LEU A 43 7.27 5.33 2.39
CA LEU A 43 5.83 5.47 2.14
C LEU A 43 4.97 4.81 3.22
N PHE A 44 5.42 3.68 3.76
CA PHE A 44 4.58 2.81 4.61
C PHE A 44 5.17 2.58 6.01
N GLY A 45 6.43 2.94 6.27
CA GLY A 45 7.10 2.70 7.55
C GLY A 45 7.32 1.22 7.84
N LEU A 46 7.49 0.40 6.79
CA LEU A 46 7.64 -1.04 6.89
C LEU A 46 9.09 -1.46 6.61
N SER A 47 9.67 -2.22 7.55
CA SER A 47 10.97 -2.86 7.37
C SER A 47 10.76 -4.27 6.81
N ILE A 48 11.11 -4.48 5.55
CA ILE A 48 10.97 -5.76 4.84
C ILE A 48 12.35 -6.28 4.46
N PRO A 49 12.66 -7.57 4.67
CA PRO A 49 13.92 -8.15 4.22
C PRO A 49 14.12 -8.04 2.71
N GLU A 50 15.32 -7.63 2.28
CA GLU A 50 15.63 -7.42 0.86
C GLU A 50 15.40 -8.68 -0.01
N HIS A 51 15.66 -9.87 0.53
CA HIS A 51 15.46 -11.13 -0.20
C HIS A 51 13.98 -11.43 -0.49
N GLU A 52 13.06 -10.98 0.37
CA GLU A 52 11.61 -11.11 0.11
C GLU A 52 11.19 -10.17 -1.02
N ILE A 53 11.71 -8.93 -1.02
CA ILE A 53 11.49 -7.98 -2.12
C ILE A 53 12.02 -8.56 -3.43
N GLN A 54 13.23 -9.09 -3.42
CA GLN A 54 13.85 -9.70 -4.59
C GLN A 54 13.00 -10.87 -5.13
N PHE A 55 12.53 -11.76 -4.25
CA PHE A 55 11.66 -12.88 -4.62
C PHE A 55 10.35 -12.39 -5.25
N SER A 56 9.71 -11.36 -4.68
CA SER A 56 8.49 -10.77 -5.24
C SER A 56 8.74 -10.09 -6.59
N LEU A 57 9.88 -9.41 -6.77
CA LEU A 57 10.26 -8.80 -8.06
C LEU A 57 10.43 -9.86 -9.16
N GLU A 58 11.07 -10.99 -8.85
CA GLU A 58 11.23 -12.11 -9.77
C GLU A 58 9.88 -12.71 -10.16
N LYS A 59 8.99 -12.90 -9.20
CA LYS A 59 7.63 -13.41 -9.45
C LYS A 59 6.79 -12.44 -10.29
N LEU A 60 6.81 -11.16 -9.98
CA LEU A 60 6.10 -10.12 -10.74
C LEU A 60 6.66 -9.97 -12.16
N SER A 61 7.98 -10.10 -12.33
CA SER A 61 8.62 -10.06 -13.64
C SER A 61 8.29 -11.31 -14.46
N GLY A 62 8.36 -12.49 -13.83
CA GLY A 62 8.06 -13.78 -14.48
C GLY A 62 6.59 -13.92 -14.90
N SER A 63 5.68 -13.22 -14.20
CA SER A 63 4.25 -13.14 -14.56
C SER A 63 3.91 -12.01 -15.54
N GLY A 64 4.88 -11.17 -15.91
CA GLY A 64 4.68 -10.04 -16.82
C GLY A 64 3.91 -8.86 -16.22
N VAL A 65 3.70 -8.84 -14.91
CA VAL A 65 3.02 -7.73 -14.21
C VAL A 65 3.92 -6.49 -14.16
N ILE A 66 5.22 -6.70 -14.00
CA ILE A 66 6.25 -5.66 -14.16
C ILE A 66 7.21 -6.07 -15.28
N THR A 67 7.83 -5.09 -15.92
CA THR A 67 8.84 -5.32 -16.96
C THR A 67 10.11 -4.57 -16.64
N LYS A 68 11.26 -5.19 -16.88
CA LYS A 68 12.56 -4.51 -16.78
C LYS A 68 12.94 -3.96 -18.16
N LEU A 69 13.11 -2.64 -18.25
CA LEU A 69 13.59 -1.98 -19.47
C LEU A 69 15.09 -2.26 -19.69
N PRO A 70 15.61 -2.04 -20.93
CA PRO A 70 17.05 -2.14 -21.20
C PRO A 70 17.92 -1.21 -20.34
N SER A 71 17.34 -0.16 -19.78
CA SER A 71 17.96 0.72 -18.79
C SER A 71 18.05 0.13 -17.38
N GLU A 72 17.71 -1.16 -17.21
CA GLU A 72 17.65 -1.87 -15.93
C GLU A 72 16.65 -1.25 -14.93
N ILE A 73 15.60 -0.58 -15.43
CA ILE A 73 14.54 0.03 -14.59
C ILE A 73 13.27 -0.82 -14.70
N PHE A 74 12.64 -1.09 -13.57
CA PHE A 74 11.33 -1.73 -13.49
C PHE A 74 10.22 -0.72 -13.82
N VAL A 75 9.32 -1.12 -14.71
CA VAL A 75 8.16 -0.34 -15.12
C VAL A 75 6.90 -1.18 -15.12
N LEU A 76 5.76 -0.51 -14.95
CA LEU A 76 4.44 -1.11 -15.13
C LEU A 76 3.95 -0.93 -16.57
N PRO A 77 3.41 -1.98 -17.21
CA PRO A 77 2.55 -1.81 -18.37
C PRO A 77 1.40 -0.86 -18.06
N GLU A 78 0.97 -0.05 -19.03
CA GLU A 78 -0.06 0.97 -18.83
C GLU A 78 -1.39 0.37 -18.32
N SER A 79 -1.78 -0.80 -18.83
CA SER A 79 -2.97 -1.53 -18.36
C SER A 79 -2.90 -1.92 -16.89
N VAL A 80 -1.72 -2.37 -16.42
CA VAL A 80 -1.49 -2.73 -15.02
C VAL A 80 -1.48 -1.47 -14.16
N ARG A 81 -0.80 -0.41 -14.60
CA ARG A 81 -0.78 0.89 -13.90
C ARG A 81 -2.19 1.42 -13.68
N ASN A 82 -3.03 1.44 -14.72
CA ASN A 82 -4.41 1.93 -14.62
C ASN A 82 -5.26 1.06 -13.67
N SER A 83 -5.04 -0.25 -13.67
CA SER A 83 -5.71 -1.18 -12.74
C SER A 83 -5.31 -0.92 -11.28
N VAL A 84 -4.01 -0.75 -11.01
CA VAL A 84 -3.49 -0.45 -9.66
C VAL A 84 -3.97 0.93 -9.21
N GLN A 85 -3.94 1.95 -10.07
CA GLN A 85 -4.44 3.28 -9.76
C GLN A 85 -5.93 3.25 -9.41
N THR A 86 -6.75 2.53 -10.20
CA THR A 86 -8.18 2.36 -9.91
C THR A 86 -8.40 1.76 -8.51
N LYS A 87 -7.64 0.72 -8.14
CA LYS A 87 -7.73 0.12 -6.80
C LYS A 87 -7.34 1.10 -5.69
N ILE A 88 -6.29 1.90 -5.90
CA ILE A 88 -5.87 2.94 -4.96
C ILE A 88 -7.00 3.96 -4.78
N ASP A 89 -7.59 4.42 -5.87
CA ASP A 89 -8.67 5.41 -5.86
C ASP A 89 -9.94 4.86 -5.19
N GLU A 90 -10.31 3.60 -5.47
CA GLU A 90 -11.40 2.90 -4.81
C GLU A 90 -11.18 2.80 -3.29
N ALA A 91 -9.98 2.42 -2.86
CA ALA A 91 -9.63 2.34 -1.44
C ALA A 91 -9.67 3.71 -0.76
N TYR A 92 -9.19 4.76 -1.43
CA TYR A 92 -9.25 6.13 -0.94
C TYR A 92 -10.70 6.64 -0.83
N ASN A 93 -11.53 6.35 -1.82
CA ASN A 93 -12.94 6.71 -1.81
C ASN A 93 -13.71 5.99 -0.69
N LEU A 94 -13.41 4.72 -0.45
CA LEU A 94 -13.97 3.96 0.67
C LEU A 94 -13.53 4.55 2.02
N GLU A 95 -12.24 4.85 2.20
CA GLU A 95 -11.74 5.49 3.43
C GLU A 95 -12.44 6.82 3.68
N ASN A 96 -12.61 7.66 2.66
CA ASN A 96 -13.31 8.93 2.78
C ASN A 96 -14.79 8.77 3.12
N LYS A 97 -15.46 7.77 2.53
CA LYS A 97 -16.86 7.48 2.85
C LYS A 97 -17.00 7.08 4.32
N VAL A 98 -16.17 6.15 4.79
CA VAL A 98 -16.17 5.71 6.20
C VAL A 98 -15.82 6.87 7.13
N ARG A 99 -14.81 7.67 6.78
CA ARG A 99 -14.43 8.87 7.54
C ARG A 99 -15.61 9.82 7.67
N ASN A 100 -16.31 10.13 6.59
CA ASN A 100 -17.43 11.07 6.59
C ASN A 100 -18.63 10.54 7.37
N GLU A 101 -18.93 9.24 7.27
CA GLU A 101 -19.98 8.59 8.07
C GLU A 101 -19.64 8.65 9.56
N TRP A 102 -18.40 8.34 9.94
CA TRP A 102 -17.95 8.44 11.33
C TRP A 102 -17.88 9.87 11.85
N GLU A 103 -17.47 10.83 11.02
CA GLU A 103 -17.44 12.24 11.38
C GLU A 103 -18.83 12.72 11.75
N LYS A 104 -19.83 12.37 10.92
CA LYS A 104 -21.23 12.66 11.17
C LYS A 104 -21.71 12.03 12.47
N ASP A 105 -21.50 10.73 12.65
CA ASP A 105 -21.97 10.00 13.84
C ASP A 105 -21.32 10.53 15.14
N ILE A 106 -20.02 10.84 15.12
CA ILE A 106 -19.31 11.39 16.28
C ILE A 106 -19.77 12.81 16.59
N GLN A 107 -19.95 13.67 15.58
CA GLN A 107 -20.42 15.03 15.81
C GLN A 107 -21.86 15.07 16.33
N GLU A 108 -22.73 14.15 15.90
CA GLU A 108 -24.11 14.04 16.39
C GLU A 108 -24.20 13.54 17.84
N ASN A 109 -23.41 12.51 18.20
CA ASN A 109 -23.52 11.86 19.51
C ASN A 109 -22.52 12.39 20.56
N PHE A 110 -21.40 12.95 20.11
CA PHE A 110 -20.28 13.36 20.96
C PHE A 110 -19.65 14.68 20.47
N PRO A 111 -20.38 15.81 20.50
CA PRO A 111 -19.96 17.07 19.87
C PRO A 111 -18.68 17.68 20.46
N ASN A 112 -18.28 17.25 21.67
CA ASN A 112 -17.07 17.73 22.34
C ASN A 112 -15.80 16.95 21.94
N ILE A 113 -15.92 15.90 21.11
CA ILE A 113 -14.77 15.12 20.64
C ILE A 113 -14.19 15.77 19.38
N GLU A 114 -12.90 16.08 19.43
CA GLU A 114 -12.13 16.50 18.27
C GLU A 114 -11.97 15.33 17.28
N PHE A 115 -12.81 15.31 16.24
CA PHE A 115 -12.86 14.22 15.27
C PHE A 115 -11.51 13.95 14.60
N ASN A 116 -10.80 15.00 14.17
CA ASN A 116 -9.54 14.85 13.46
C ASN A 116 -8.44 14.16 14.30
N GLN A 117 -8.39 14.44 15.61
CA GLN A 117 -7.46 13.78 16.52
C GLN A 117 -7.84 12.32 16.76
N THR A 118 -9.13 12.05 16.96
CA THR A 118 -9.67 10.70 17.15
C THR A 118 -9.48 9.83 15.92
N TRP A 119 -9.74 10.38 14.74
CA TRP A 119 -9.52 9.71 13.46
C TRP A 119 -8.04 9.36 13.25
N LYS A 120 -7.13 10.27 13.60
CA LYS A 120 -5.69 10.00 13.56
C LYS A 120 -5.31 8.86 14.51
N ALA A 121 -5.83 8.85 15.74
CA ALA A 121 -5.56 7.79 16.71
C ALA A 121 -6.12 6.43 16.24
N LEU A 122 -7.34 6.40 15.70
CA LEU A 122 -7.96 5.22 15.12
C LEU A 122 -7.12 4.66 13.97
N ARG A 123 -6.68 5.51 13.03
CA ARG A 123 -5.82 5.10 11.91
C ARG A 123 -4.52 4.48 12.40
N LEU A 124 -3.89 5.05 13.42
CA LEU A 124 -2.67 4.49 14.02
C LEU A 124 -2.92 3.14 14.69
N TYR A 125 -4.05 3.00 15.40
CA TYR A 125 -4.45 1.74 16.00
C TYR A 125 -4.69 0.65 14.95
N LEU A 126 -5.44 0.97 13.89
CA LEU A 126 -5.71 0.05 12.78
C LEU A 126 -4.40 -0.33 12.07
N ALA A 127 -3.48 0.61 11.83
CA ALA A 127 -2.16 0.31 11.26
C ALA A 127 -1.42 -0.76 12.07
N LYS A 128 -1.36 -0.57 13.40
CA LYS A 128 -0.68 -1.50 14.31
C LYS A 128 -1.38 -2.85 14.40
N ALA A 129 -2.71 -2.85 14.41
CA ALA A 129 -3.50 -4.09 14.40
C ALA A 129 -3.28 -4.87 13.09
N PHE A 130 -3.25 -4.18 11.95
CA PHE A 130 -2.90 -4.76 10.66
C PHE A 130 -1.48 -5.33 10.64
N GLN A 131 -0.48 -4.59 11.14
CA GLN A 131 0.89 -5.10 11.22
C GLN A 131 0.99 -6.37 12.09
N ARG A 132 0.28 -6.39 13.22
CA ARG A 132 0.30 -7.52 14.16
C ARG A 132 -0.41 -8.76 13.63
N HIS A 133 -1.54 -8.60 12.95
CA HIS A 133 -2.37 -9.72 12.53
C HIS A 133 -2.23 -10.09 11.05
N GLY A 134 -1.94 -9.13 10.16
CA GLY A 134 -1.73 -9.36 8.73
C GLY A 134 -0.42 -10.10 8.41
N ILE A 135 0.58 -10.04 9.29
CA ILE A 135 1.82 -10.83 9.17
C ILE A 135 1.69 -12.23 9.81
N GLN A 136 0.75 -12.42 10.75
CA GLN A 136 0.66 -13.65 11.57
C GLN A 136 -0.48 -14.60 11.19
N THR A 137 -1.37 -14.23 10.26
CA THR A 137 -2.42 -15.14 9.73
C THR A 137 -2.05 -15.79 8.40
N ALA A 138 -0.77 -15.79 8.02
CA ALA A 138 -0.25 -16.55 6.87
C ALA A 138 0.45 -17.83 7.33
#